data_AF-A0A2S8ZHI2-F1
#
_entry.id   AF-A0A2S8ZHI2-F1
#
_cell.length_a   1.000
_cell.length_b   1.000
_cell.length_c   1.000
_cell.angle_alpha   90.00
_cell.angle_beta   90.00
_cell.angle_gamma   90.00
#
_symmetry.space_group_name_H-M   'P 1'
#
loop_
_entity.id
_entity.type
_entity.pdbx_description
1 polymer ?
#
loop_
_entity_poly.entity_id
_entity_poly.type
_entity_poly.pdbx_seq_one_letter_code
_entity_poly.pdbx_strand_id
1 'polypeptide(L)'
;MLKKLLFLLCTGFSVLSFCQSDEVLFIGNSVTYFNDMPEIFKNIAASKGKTVSITTHTPGGTGFVNHVDDPSLYQKIRSKNYKYVIMQPGTAESAGHSYPVSLTAERGRKIRDSIRKYSPCSKIFLYEIPYGVPSANEYNTYFTFQQKIKDSITKMSNLMQVEIVPAGESARQYYNTSQDLALHGSYNDIHPGPKGSYLVAASMYSTIFQDHVSPSTFYNGLPQNTAENFQNIADLVFFNNPAQWNSNLFHLYANFTAAINGTTVNFTNHSANFTSILWNFGDGTTDTSLHPVHQYTSSGNYTVSLTVNKNSCSETFTQIITIGSLETTDLNVQPELTFYPNPVAEICYIKSKEKIKTIILYDMAQRQLANWKNLHVYNTQIDFFGYTKGAYIISIFYESNDKENIKVLVK
;
A
#
# COMPACT_ATOMS: atom_id res chain seq x y z
N MET A 1 -59.35 -27.47 -31.84
CA MET A 1 -59.13 -26.30 -30.95
C MET A 1 -58.79 -26.87 -29.58
N LEU A 2 -57.62 -26.73 -28.96
CA LEU A 2 -56.86 -25.52 -28.67
C LEU A 2 -55.40 -25.97 -28.30
N LYS A 3 -54.36 -25.40 -28.92
CA LYS A 3 -52.97 -25.56 -28.48
C LYS A 3 -52.76 -24.70 -27.23
N LYS A 4 -52.41 -25.29 -26.08
CA LYS A 4 -51.95 -24.52 -24.91
C LYS A 4 -50.45 -24.28 -25.02
N LEU A 5 -50.10 -23.02 -25.30
CA LEU A 5 -48.74 -22.49 -25.28
C LEU A 5 -48.36 -22.28 -23.81
N LEU A 6 -47.36 -23.02 -23.31
CA LEU A 6 -46.81 -22.83 -21.98
C LEU A 6 -45.69 -21.79 -22.09
N PHE A 7 -45.95 -20.55 -21.65
CA PHE A 7 -44.92 -19.52 -21.54
C PHE A 7 -44.09 -19.79 -20.27
N LEU A 8 -42.83 -20.18 -20.46
CA LEU A 8 -41.86 -20.28 -19.38
C LEU A 8 -41.39 -18.87 -19.04
N LEU A 9 -41.88 -18.30 -17.94
CA LEU A 9 -41.44 -17.00 -17.44
C LEU A 9 -40.09 -17.21 -16.72
N CYS A 10 -38.98 -17.05 -17.43
CA CYS A 10 -37.65 -16.95 -16.82
C CYS A 10 -37.51 -15.59 -16.15
N THR A 11 -37.93 -15.46 -14.89
CA THR A 11 -37.53 -14.31 -14.07
C THR A 11 -36.06 -14.51 -13.68
N GLY A 12 -35.17 -13.81 -14.39
CA GLY A 12 -33.79 -13.64 -13.96
C GLY A 12 -33.77 -12.97 -12.59
N PHE A 13 -33.52 -13.73 -11.54
CA PHE A 13 -33.14 -13.20 -10.25
C PHE A 13 -31.73 -12.62 -10.41
N SER A 14 -31.64 -11.34 -10.79
CA SER A 14 -30.43 -10.56 -10.56
C SER A 14 -30.24 -10.51 -9.04
N VAL A 15 -29.28 -11.26 -8.53
CA VAL A 15 -28.82 -11.11 -7.14
C VAL A 15 -28.24 -9.71 -7.05
N LEU A 16 -29.08 -8.76 -6.62
CA LEU A 16 -28.60 -7.50 -6.08
C LEU A 16 -27.80 -7.89 -4.82
N SER A 17 -26.50 -8.06 -4.98
CA SER A 17 -25.58 -8.07 -3.84
C SER A 17 -25.70 -6.71 -3.19
N PHE A 18 -26.57 -6.61 -2.17
CA PHE A 18 -26.52 -5.51 -1.24
C PHE A 18 -25.11 -5.50 -0.67
N CYS A 19 -24.35 -4.43 -0.96
CA CYS A 19 -23.04 -4.22 -0.35
C CYS A 19 -23.28 -4.09 1.15
N GLN A 20 -23.08 -5.19 1.89
CA GLN A 20 -23.26 -5.21 3.32
C GLN A 20 -22.19 -4.31 3.93
N SER A 21 -22.62 -3.33 4.71
CA SER A 21 -21.72 -2.43 5.41
C SER A 21 -20.92 -3.19 6.47
N ASP A 22 -19.63 -2.92 6.55
CA ASP A 22 -18.81 -3.42 7.66
C ASP A 22 -19.20 -2.67 8.94
N GLU A 23 -19.49 -3.40 10.01
CA GLU A 23 -19.87 -2.81 11.31
C GLU A 23 -18.62 -2.43 12.11
N VAL A 24 -18.58 -1.18 12.58
CA VAL A 24 -17.45 -0.59 13.31
C VAL A 24 -17.92 -0.09 14.66
N LEU A 25 -17.25 -0.51 15.74
CA LEU A 25 -17.52 -0.04 17.11
C LEU A 25 -16.38 0.84 17.61
N PHE A 26 -16.70 2.06 18.03
CA PHE A 26 -15.80 2.93 18.77
C PHE A 26 -16.11 2.87 20.26
N ILE A 27 -15.12 2.50 21.08
CA ILE A 27 -15.19 2.50 22.54
C ILE A 27 -14.18 3.54 23.03
N GLY A 28 -14.61 4.57 23.73
CA GLY A 28 -13.71 5.65 24.12
C GLY A 28 -14.35 6.73 24.95
N ASN A 29 -14.04 8.00 24.67
CA ASN A 29 -14.55 9.15 25.40
C ASN A 29 -14.62 10.42 24.53
N SER A 30 -14.55 11.60 25.12
CA SER A 30 -14.55 12.89 24.41
C SER A 30 -13.46 13.03 23.36
N VAL A 31 -12.26 12.50 23.59
CA VAL A 31 -11.18 12.53 22.59
C VAL A 31 -11.54 11.71 21.34
N THR A 32 -12.44 10.72 21.49
CA THR A 32 -12.97 9.94 20.37
C THR A 32 -14.08 10.68 19.62
N TYR A 33 -15.07 11.27 20.29
CA TYR A 33 -16.24 11.84 19.58
C TYR A 33 -16.09 13.30 19.14
N PHE A 34 -15.08 14.03 19.62
CA PHE A 34 -14.93 15.45 19.30
C PHE A 34 -14.77 15.70 17.79
N ASN A 35 -15.46 16.75 17.32
CA ASN A 35 -15.65 17.08 15.90
C ASN A 35 -16.12 15.88 15.05
N ASP A 36 -16.96 15.02 15.61
CA ASP A 36 -17.56 13.88 14.91
C ASP A 36 -16.53 12.95 14.24
N MET A 37 -15.36 12.76 14.87
CA MET A 37 -14.26 11.98 14.30
C MET A 37 -14.68 10.60 13.74
N PRO A 38 -15.54 9.80 14.40
CA PRO A 38 -16.02 8.54 13.83
C PRO A 38 -16.77 8.69 12.50
N GLU A 39 -17.49 9.80 12.31
CA GLU A 39 -18.19 10.10 11.05
C GLU A 39 -17.21 10.62 9.98
N ILE A 40 -16.18 11.39 10.38
CA ILE A 40 -15.07 11.75 9.47
C ILE A 40 -14.40 10.49 8.93
N PHE A 41 -14.07 9.53 9.80
CA PHE A 41 -13.51 8.23 9.40
C PHE A 41 -14.41 7.51 8.40
N LYS A 42 -15.72 7.43 8.68
CA LYS A 42 -16.71 6.83 7.77
C LYS A 42 -16.74 7.52 6.40
N ASN A 43 -16.64 8.83 6.36
CA ASN A 43 -16.68 9.59 5.11
C ASN A 43 -15.38 9.49 4.31
N ILE A 44 -14.21 9.43 4.98
CA ILE A 44 -12.95 9.03 4.32
C ILE A 44 -13.11 7.63 3.73
N ALA A 45 -13.65 6.68 4.49
CA ALA A 45 -13.87 5.31 4.03
C ALA A 45 -14.78 5.25 2.79
N ALA A 46 -15.89 5.98 2.82
CA ALA A 46 -16.82 6.09 1.70
C ALA A 46 -16.16 6.67 0.44
N SER A 47 -15.32 7.70 0.59
CA SER A 47 -14.57 8.30 -0.54
C SER A 47 -13.61 7.32 -1.21
N LYS A 48 -13.23 6.24 -0.51
CA LYS A 48 -12.35 5.17 -0.98
C LYS A 48 -13.11 3.88 -1.32
N GLY A 49 -14.44 3.97 -1.48
CA GLY A 49 -15.30 2.85 -1.85
C GLY A 49 -15.52 1.81 -0.75
N LYS A 50 -15.23 2.15 0.52
CA LYS A 50 -15.51 1.31 1.68
C LYS A 50 -16.82 1.74 2.32
N THR A 51 -17.73 0.80 2.57
CA THR A 51 -19.01 1.08 3.23
C THR A 51 -18.95 0.60 4.67
N VAL A 52 -19.03 1.53 5.63
CA VAL A 52 -19.01 1.22 7.07
C VAL A 52 -20.21 1.80 7.82
N SER A 53 -20.62 1.10 8.88
CA SER A 53 -21.70 1.49 9.77
C SER A 53 -21.12 1.68 11.17
N ILE A 54 -21.33 2.86 11.75
CA ILE A 54 -20.67 3.26 12.98
C ILE A 54 -21.60 3.05 14.17
N THR A 55 -21.06 2.43 15.22
CA THR A 55 -21.63 2.41 16.56
C THR A 55 -20.62 3.03 17.53
N THR A 56 -21.06 3.90 18.43
CA THR A 56 -20.19 4.56 19.41
C THR A 56 -20.60 4.22 20.84
N HIS A 57 -19.63 4.04 21.72
CA HIS A 57 -19.76 4.03 23.17
C HIS A 57 -18.64 4.92 23.72
N THR A 58 -18.92 6.22 23.79
CA THR A 58 -17.91 7.25 24.09
C THR A 58 -18.38 8.24 25.15
N PRO A 59 -18.82 7.81 26.35
CA PRO A 59 -19.17 8.75 27.42
C PRO A 59 -17.98 9.66 27.79
N GLY A 60 -18.26 10.93 28.08
CA GLY A 60 -17.22 11.91 28.40
C GLY A 60 -16.49 11.57 29.71
N GLY A 61 -15.18 11.81 29.77
CA GLY A 61 -14.38 11.64 30.98
C GLY A 61 -14.10 10.20 31.42
N THR A 62 -14.50 9.20 30.63
CA THR A 62 -14.33 7.78 30.98
C THR A 62 -13.07 7.15 30.39
N GLY A 63 -12.65 6.03 30.97
CA GLY A 63 -11.60 5.16 30.44
C GLY A 63 -11.91 3.68 30.64
N PHE A 64 -10.92 2.81 30.47
CA PHE A 64 -11.10 1.36 30.67
C PHE A 64 -11.49 1.02 32.10
N VAL A 65 -11.07 1.83 33.08
CA VAL A 65 -11.56 1.74 34.47
C VAL A 65 -13.09 1.81 34.59
N ASN A 66 -13.77 2.57 33.72
CA ASN A 66 -15.23 2.69 33.73
C ASN A 66 -15.85 1.66 32.81
N HIS A 67 -15.31 1.52 31.60
CA HIS A 67 -15.86 0.68 30.52
C HIS A 67 -15.89 -0.80 30.87
N VAL A 68 -14.94 -1.29 31.66
CA VAL A 68 -14.81 -2.71 32.00
C VAL A 68 -16.02 -3.28 32.74
N ASP A 69 -16.78 -2.43 33.45
CA ASP A 69 -17.96 -2.83 34.22
C ASP A 69 -19.26 -2.14 33.73
N ASP A 70 -19.23 -1.40 32.60
CA ASP A 70 -20.40 -0.66 32.08
C ASP A 70 -21.39 -1.58 31.34
N PRO A 71 -22.59 -1.87 31.89
CA PRO A 71 -23.54 -2.78 31.26
C PRO A 71 -24.00 -2.34 29.86
N SER A 72 -24.02 -1.02 29.60
CA SER A 72 -24.45 -0.45 28.32
C SER A 72 -23.43 -0.70 27.21
N LEU A 73 -22.13 -0.71 27.52
CA LEU A 73 -21.09 -1.12 26.59
C LEU A 73 -21.28 -2.59 26.21
N TYR A 74 -21.46 -3.45 27.21
CA TYR A 74 -21.63 -4.89 26.96
C TYR A 74 -22.93 -5.21 26.20
N GLN A 75 -23.98 -4.41 26.34
CA GLN A 75 -25.16 -4.51 25.48
C GLN A 75 -24.84 -4.17 24.02
N LYS A 76 -24.08 -3.09 23.76
CA LYS A 76 -23.64 -2.72 22.41
C LYS A 76 -22.75 -3.79 21.79
N ILE A 77 -21.80 -4.35 22.55
CA ILE A 77 -20.94 -5.46 22.10
C ILE A 77 -21.77 -6.66 21.62
N ARG A 78 -22.86 -6.99 22.31
CA ARG A 78 -23.75 -8.11 21.94
C ARG A 78 -24.69 -7.82 20.77
N SER A 79 -24.90 -6.55 20.44
CA SER A 79 -25.97 -6.14 19.52
C SER A 79 -25.68 -6.42 18.05
N LYS A 80 -24.40 -6.55 17.67
CA LYS A 80 -23.95 -6.72 16.29
C LYS A 80 -22.68 -7.56 16.23
N ASN A 81 -22.40 -8.12 15.05
CA ASN A 81 -21.11 -8.72 14.74
C ASN A 81 -20.20 -7.64 14.15
N TYR A 82 -19.32 -7.05 14.96
CA TYR A 82 -18.43 -5.98 14.54
C TYR A 82 -17.20 -6.53 13.83
N LYS A 83 -16.92 -6.01 12.64
CA LYS A 83 -15.69 -6.35 11.90
C LYS A 83 -14.49 -5.60 12.46
N TYR A 84 -14.69 -4.35 12.86
CA TYR A 84 -13.65 -3.49 13.39
C TYR A 84 -14.06 -2.92 14.74
N VAL A 85 -13.15 -2.93 15.72
CA VAL A 85 -13.37 -2.27 17.01
C VAL A 85 -12.18 -1.41 17.36
N ILE A 86 -12.42 -0.14 17.67
CA ILE A 86 -11.41 0.83 18.05
C ILE A 86 -11.62 1.17 19.52
N MET A 87 -10.59 0.94 20.33
CA MET A 87 -10.64 1.10 21.78
C MET A 87 -9.68 2.20 22.22
N GLN A 88 -10.22 3.21 22.89
CA GLN A 88 -9.45 4.28 23.50
C GLN A 88 -9.46 4.11 25.03
N PRO A 89 -8.29 4.00 25.69
CA PRO A 89 -8.20 4.19 27.13
C PRO A 89 -8.59 5.62 27.55
N GLY A 90 -8.77 5.85 28.85
CA GLY A 90 -8.90 7.22 29.36
C GLY A 90 -7.65 8.03 29.06
N THR A 91 -7.76 9.35 28.86
CA THR A 91 -6.62 10.19 28.44
C THR A 91 -5.39 10.03 29.35
N ALA A 92 -5.58 10.04 30.67
CA ALA A 92 -4.50 9.80 31.62
C ALA A 92 -4.06 8.33 31.70
N GLU A 93 -4.96 7.37 31.41
CA GLU A 93 -4.62 5.94 31.32
C GLU A 93 -3.71 5.67 30.11
N SER A 94 -3.91 6.40 29.01
CA SER A 94 -3.09 6.31 27.79
C SER A 94 -1.62 6.63 28.05
N ALA A 95 -1.30 7.42 29.08
CA ALA A 95 0.06 7.72 29.51
C ALA A 95 0.52 6.92 30.75
N GLY A 96 -0.30 5.98 31.23
CA GLY A 96 -0.03 5.23 32.47
C GLY A 96 -0.03 6.09 33.75
N HIS A 97 -0.68 7.27 33.71
CA HIS A 97 -0.65 8.24 34.79
C HIS A 97 -1.69 7.94 35.88
N SER A 98 -2.93 7.64 35.49
CA SER A 98 -4.02 7.36 36.44
C SER A 98 -3.96 5.95 37.04
N TYR A 99 -3.46 4.98 36.27
CA TYR A 99 -3.29 3.58 36.70
C TYR A 99 -2.06 2.95 36.03
N PRO A 100 -1.44 1.92 36.66
CA PRO A 100 -0.39 1.15 36.02
C PRO A 100 -0.83 0.57 34.68
N VAL A 101 0.03 0.67 33.68
CA VAL A 101 -0.21 0.21 32.30
C VAL A 101 -0.71 -1.24 32.25
N SER A 102 -0.20 -2.11 33.12
CA SER A 102 -0.63 -3.52 33.21
C SER A 102 -2.07 -3.68 33.68
N LEU A 103 -2.52 -2.87 34.65
CA LEU A 103 -3.88 -2.90 35.15
C LEU A 103 -4.86 -2.35 34.10
N THR A 104 -4.50 -1.26 33.44
CA THR A 104 -5.26 -0.71 32.30
C THR A 104 -5.40 -1.76 31.19
N ALA A 105 -4.31 -2.45 30.83
CA ALA A 105 -4.33 -3.52 29.84
C ALA A 105 -5.18 -4.72 30.28
N GLU A 106 -5.20 -5.08 31.57
CA GLU A 106 -6.07 -6.14 32.09
C GLU A 106 -7.54 -5.81 31.88
N ARG A 107 -7.95 -4.58 32.19
CA ARG A 107 -9.32 -4.09 31.95
C ARG A 107 -9.66 -4.11 30.46
N GLY A 108 -8.76 -3.61 29.62
CA GLY A 108 -8.90 -3.66 28.17
C GLY A 108 -9.05 -5.09 27.63
N ARG A 109 -8.30 -6.07 28.18
CA ARG A 109 -8.45 -7.50 27.82
C ARG A 109 -9.84 -8.03 28.12
N LYS A 110 -10.43 -7.71 29.27
CA LYS A 110 -11.79 -8.16 29.63
C LYS A 110 -12.83 -7.65 28.61
N ILE A 111 -12.69 -6.41 28.15
CA ILE A 111 -13.54 -5.84 27.11
C ILE A 111 -13.29 -6.54 25.77
N ARG A 112 -12.03 -6.69 25.35
CA ARG A 112 -11.61 -7.41 24.13
C ARG A 112 -12.14 -8.84 24.08
N ASP A 113 -12.09 -9.57 25.20
CA ASP A 113 -12.54 -10.96 25.27
C ASP A 113 -14.06 -11.08 25.10
N SER A 114 -14.79 -10.11 25.64
CA SER A 114 -16.23 -9.98 25.38
C SER A 114 -16.52 -9.68 23.92
N ILE A 115 -15.76 -8.78 23.28
CA ILE A 115 -15.89 -8.50 21.84
C ILE A 115 -15.66 -9.79 21.04
N ARG A 116 -14.54 -10.50 21.26
CA ARG A 116 -14.23 -11.75 20.55
C ARG A 116 -15.25 -12.86 20.80
N LYS A 117 -15.96 -12.84 21.93
CA LYS A 117 -17.06 -13.80 22.18
C LYS A 117 -18.24 -13.60 21.23
N TYR A 118 -18.60 -12.35 20.90
CA TYR A 118 -19.76 -12.04 20.07
C TYR A 118 -19.39 -11.64 18.62
N SER A 119 -18.13 -11.31 18.38
CA SER A 119 -17.55 -10.94 17.09
C SER A 119 -16.19 -11.63 16.93
N PRO A 120 -16.15 -12.96 16.74
CA PRO A 120 -14.92 -13.76 16.83
C PRO A 120 -13.84 -13.39 15.82
N CYS A 121 -14.22 -12.76 14.71
CA CYS A 121 -13.31 -12.36 13.63
C CYS A 121 -12.98 -10.86 13.65
N SER A 122 -13.40 -10.12 14.70
CA SER A 122 -13.17 -8.69 14.79
C SER A 122 -11.68 -8.35 14.81
N LYS A 123 -11.26 -7.39 13.99
CA LYS A 123 -9.96 -6.73 14.10
C LYS A 123 -10.08 -5.61 15.15
N ILE A 124 -9.30 -5.69 16.22
CA ILE A 124 -9.41 -4.80 17.40
C ILE A 124 -8.14 -3.97 17.50
N PHE A 125 -8.31 -2.66 17.67
CA PHE A 125 -7.24 -1.67 17.68
C PHE A 125 -7.28 -0.83 18.96
N LEU A 126 -6.12 -0.52 19.52
CA LEU A 126 -5.94 0.53 20.50
C LEU A 126 -5.66 1.85 19.79
N TYR A 127 -6.39 2.88 20.19
CA TYR A 127 -6.20 4.24 19.69
C TYR A 127 -5.10 4.94 20.48
N GLU A 128 -3.94 5.14 19.85
CA GLU A 128 -2.89 6.04 20.35
C GLU A 128 -3.32 7.49 20.14
N ILE A 129 -3.82 8.13 21.21
CA ILE A 129 -4.34 9.49 21.12
C ILE A 129 -3.22 10.53 20.88
N PRO A 130 -3.48 11.58 20.09
CA PRO A 130 -2.67 12.79 20.14
C PRO A 130 -2.98 13.57 21.42
N TYR A 131 -1.97 13.86 22.24
CA TYR A 131 -2.14 14.71 23.42
C TYR A 131 -2.08 16.20 23.07
N GLY A 132 -2.76 17.06 23.84
CA GLY A 132 -2.68 18.51 23.67
C GLY A 132 -1.31 19.10 23.96
N VAL A 133 -1.05 20.34 23.51
CA VAL A 133 0.16 21.07 23.93
C VAL A 133 -0.13 21.97 25.14
N PRO A 134 0.64 21.85 26.24
CA PRO A 134 0.44 22.69 27.43
C PRO A 134 0.55 24.21 27.18
N SER A 135 1.29 24.64 26.17
CA SER A 135 1.37 26.06 25.79
C SER A 135 1.83 26.22 24.34
N ALA A 136 1.72 27.42 23.78
CA ALA A 136 2.00 27.68 22.37
C ALA A 136 3.42 27.32 21.89
N ASN A 137 4.37 27.15 22.81
CA ASN A 137 5.79 27.01 22.47
C ASN A 137 6.47 25.81 23.15
N GLU A 138 5.72 24.93 23.84
CA GLU A 138 6.29 23.83 24.63
C GLU A 138 6.34 22.49 23.89
N TYR A 139 6.97 22.49 22.71
CA TYR A 139 7.16 21.30 21.88
C TYR A 139 7.87 20.16 22.61
N ASN A 140 8.91 20.46 23.39
CA ASN A 140 9.67 19.45 24.13
C ASN A 140 8.78 18.72 25.16
N THR A 141 7.90 19.46 25.85
CA THR A 141 6.93 18.89 26.80
C THR A 141 5.94 17.98 26.07
N TYR A 142 5.38 18.45 24.94
CA TYR A 142 4.50 17.64 24.09
C TYR A 142 5.19 16.35 23.62
N PHE A 143 6.39 16.44 23.04
CA PHE A 143 7.08 15.27 22.49
C PHE A 143 7.45 14.27 23.58
N THR A 144 7.84 14.74 24.77
CA THR A 144 8.09 13.89 25.94
C THR A 144 6.82 13.16 26.38
N PHE A 145 5.68 13.86 26.42
CA PHE A 145 4.42 13.26 26.83
C PHE A 145 3.86 12.29 25.78
N GLN A 146 3.95 12.64 24.49
CA GLN A 146 3.62 11.70 23.41
C GLN A 146 4.48 10.46 23.45
N GLN A 147 5.77 10.57 23.81
CA GLN A 147 6.61 9.39 23.95
C GLN A 147 6.06 8.47 25.05
N LYS A 148 5.65 9.04 26.19
CA LYS A 148 5.03 8.27 27.28
C LYS A 148 3.73 7.59 26.86
N ILE A 149 2.90 8.26 26.06
CA ILE A 149 1.67 7.67 25.50
C ILE A 149 2.02 6.52 24.56
N LYS A 150 2.92 6.74 23.61
CA LYS A 150 3.39 5.71 22.67
C LYS A 150 3.91 4.47 23.41
N ASP A 151 4.80 4.65 24.38
CA ASP A 151 5.39 3.55 25.15
C ASP A 151 4.31 2.78 25.94
N SER A 152 3.38 3.52 26.56
CA SER A 152 2.28 2.95 27.33
C SER A 152 1.30 2.19 26.44
N ILE A 153 0.88 2.76 25.30
CA ILE A 153 -0.01 2.13 24.33
C ILE A 153 0.64 0.91 23.70
N THR A 154 1.93 0.97 23.36
CA THR A 154 2.69 -0.19 22.86
C THR A 154 2.68 -1.33 23.87
N LYS A 155 2.97 -1.02 25.14
CA LYS A 155 2.93 -2.02 26.21
C LYS A 155 1.51 -2.55 26.44
N MET A 156 0.48 -1.70 26.43
CA MET A 156 -0.92 -2.13 26.54
C MET A 156 -1.33 -3.03 25.39
N SER A 157 -1.00 -2.65 24.15
CA SER A 157 -1.27 -3.41 22.93
C SER A 157 -0.67 -4.81 22.99
N ASN A 158 0.58 -4.96 23.43
CA ASN A 158 1.22 -6.26 23.62
C ASN A 158 0.53 -7.11 24.69
N LEU A 159 0.22 -6.52 25.86
CA LEU A 159 -0.48 -7.21 26.94
C LEU A 159 -1.92 -7.59 26.53
N MET A 160 -2.57 -6.74 25.74
CA MET A 160 -3.92 -6.93 25.23
C MET A 160 -3.98 -7.74 23.94
N GLN A 161 -2.86 -8.04 23.27
CA GLN A 161 -2.82 -8.68 21.95
C GLN A 161 -3.84 -8.05 20.97
N VAL A 162 -3.71 -6.75 20.77
CA VAL A 162 -4.49 -5.92 19.83
C VAL A 162 -3.56 -4.98 19.09
N GLU A 163 -3.98 -4.47 17.94
CA GLU A 163 -3.13 -3.61 17.10
C GLU A 163 -3.20 -2.15 17.54
N ILE A 164 -2.42 -1.26 16.94
CA ILE A 164 -2.35 0.15 17.31
C ILE A 164 -2.74 1.03 16.12
N VAL A 165 -3.62 2.00 16.34
CA VAL A 165 -3.78 3.15 15.43
C VAL A 165 -2.81 4.24 15.88
N PRO A 166 -1.80 4.61 15.06
CA PRO A 166 -0.69 5.49 15.45
C PRO A 166 -1.02 6.98 15.24
N ALA A 167 -2.21 7.42 15.64
CA ALA A 167 -2.67 8.79 15.40
C ALA A 167 -1.84 9.83 16.19
N GLY A 168 -1.36 9.47 17.39
CA GLY A 168 -0.41 10.28 18.14
C GLY A 168 0.91 10.51 17.41
N GLU A 169 1.38 9.51 16.65
CA GLU A 169 2.61 9.59 15.86
C GLU A 169 2.39 10.33 14.54
N SER A 170 1.20 10.24 13.94
CA SER A 170 0.78 11.13 12.85
C SER A 170 0.77 12.60 13.28
N ALA A 171 0.24 12.92 14.46
CA ALA A 171 0.31 14.28 14.99
C ALA A 171 1.76 14.72 15.25
N ARG A 172 2.59 13.85 15.84
CA ARG A 172 4.03 14.11 16.04
C ARG A 172 4.74 14.40 14.71
N GLN A 173 4.48 13.64 13.66
CA GLN A 173 5.06 13.86 12.34
C GLN A 173 4.66 15.23 11.78
N TYR A 174 3.37 15.59 11.87
CA TYR A 174 2.90 16.89 11.44
C TYR A 174 3.63 18.03 12.16
N TYR A 175 3.74 17.95 13.49
CA TYR A 175 4.40 18.99 14.29
C TYR A 175 5.88 19.14 13.96
N ASN A 176 6.60 18.04 13.74
CA ASN A 176 8.00 18.09 13.32
C ASN A 176 8.20 18.82 11.99
N THR A 177 7.26 18.66 11.04
CA THR A 177 7.37 19.26 9.70
C THR A 177 6.83 20.68 9.61
N SER A 178 5.77 21.01 10.35
CA SER A 178 5.02 22.26 10.17
C SER A 178 5.30 23.29 11.25
N GLN A 179 5.72 22.85 12.45
CA GLN A 179 5.68 23.68 13.66
C GLN A 179 4.32 24.36 13.87
N ASP A 180 3.21 23.71 13.47
CA ASP A 180 1.83 24.16 13.69
C ASP A 180 1.15 23.30 14.75
N LEU A 181 0.90 23.86 15.94
CA LEU A 181 0.24 23.15 17.04
C LEU A 181 -1.31 23.10 16.94
N ALA A 182 -1.89 23.62 15.86
CA ALA A 182 -3.33 23.75 15.68
C ALA A 182 -4.06 22.43 15.31
N LEU A 183 -3.64 21.29 15.88
CA LEU A 183 -4.47 20.07 15.84
C LEU A 183 -5.46 20.00 17.01
N HIS A 184 -5.32 20.87 18.01
CA HIS A 184 -6.21 20.94 19.18
C HIS A 184 -7.10 22.19 19.14
N GLY A 185 -8.22 22.15 19.85
CA GLY A 185 -9.19 23.26 19.89
C GLY A 185 -8.60 24.56 20.45
N SER A 186 -7.72 24.44 21.45
CA SER A 186 -6.93 25.53 22.01
C SER A 186 -5.66 24.99 22.68
N TYR A 187 -4.74 25.87 23.07
CA TYR A 187 -3.65 25.50 23.98
C TYR A 187 -4.21 24.98 25.31
N ASN A 188 -3.53 24.02 25.95
CA ASN A 188 -4.03 23.26 27.10
C ASN A 188 -5.28 22.40 26.87
N ASP A 189 -5.84 22.38 25.65
CA ASP A 189 -6.94 21.49 25.34
C ASP A 189 -6.42 20.16 24.83
N ILE A 190 -6.85 19.08 25.47
CA ILE A 190 -6.56 17.71 25.03
C ILE A 190 -7.45 17.30 23.87
N HIS A 191 -8.56 18.00 23.63
CA HIS A 191 -9.50 17.64 22.58
C HIS A 191 -8.95 18.06 21.21
N PRO A 192 -9.09 17.20 20.20
CA PRO A 192 -8.73 17.59 18.85
C PRO A 192 -9.63 18.74 18.38
N GLY A 193 -9.06 19.65 17.60
CA GLY A 193 -9.81 20.58 16.75
C GLY A 193 -10.16 19.91 15.41
N PRO A 194 -10.81 20.63 14.47
CA PRO A 194 -11.20 20.07 13.17
C PRO A 194 -10.03 19.44 12.38
N LYS A 195 -8.85 20.08 12.37
CA LYS A 195 -7.63 19.55 11.76
C LYS A 195 -7.18 18.25 12.43
N GLY A 196 -7.15 18.21 13.76
CA GLY A 196 -6.75 17.04 14.53
C GLY A 196 -7.69 15.85 14.35
N SER A 197 -9.01 16.08 14.40
CA SER A 197 -10.00 15.02 14.19
C SER A 197 -9.91 14.43 12.77
N TYR A 198 -9.61 15.27 11.76
CA TYR A 198 -9.35 14.77 10.41
C TYR A 198 -8.08 13.92 10.33
N LEU A 199 -6.96 14.38 10.90
CA LEU A 199 -5.72 13.61 10.91
C LEU A 199 -5.91 12.26 11.63
N VAL A 200 -6.58 12.25 12.78
CA VAL A 200 -6.92 11.03 13.53
C VAL A 200 -7.74 10.07 12.66
N ALA A 201 -8.78 10.57 12.00
CA ALA A 201 -9.62 9.77 11.11
C ALA A 201 -8.83 9.19 9.93
N ALA A 202 -7.91 9.96 9.35
CA ALA A 202 -7.01 9.49 8.30
C ALA A 202 -6.07 8.39 8.80
N SER A 203 -5.45 8.55 9.98
CA SER A 203 -4.60 7.52 10.61
C SER A 203 -5.38 6.24 10.92
N MET A 204 -6.65 6.36 11.31
CA MET A 204 -7.54 5.22 11.49
C MET A 204 -7.83 4.52 10.17
N TYR A 205 -8.11 5.26 9.10
CA TYR A 205 -8.33 4.68 7.77
C TYR A 205 -7.12 3.86 7.30
N SER A 206 -5.92 4.45 7.29
CA SER A 206 -4.72 3.78 6.78
C SER A 206 -4.42 2.50 7.55
N THR A 207 -4.59 2.54 8.88
CA THR A 207 -4.34 1.38 9.75
C THR A 207 -5.39 0.29 9.60
N ILE A 208 -6.67 0.64 9.65
CA ILE A 208 -7.78 -0.33 9.70
C ILE A 208 -7.96 -1.04 8.36
N PHE A 209 -7.85 -0.28 7.26
CA PHE A 209 -8.02 -0.83 5.92
C PHE A 209 -6.71 -1.26 5.28
N GLN A 210 -5.56 -0.89 5.85
CA GLN A 210 -4.23 -1.13 5.29
C GLN A 210 -4.15 -0.66 3.83
N ASP A 211 -4.78 0.47 3.57
CA ASP A 211 -4.92 1.10 2.26
C ASP A 211 -4.55 2.57 2.37
N HIS A 212 -4.00 3.13 1.30
CA HIS A 212 -3.60 4.53 1.27
C HIS A 212 -4.83 5.42 1.35
N VAL A 213 -4.84 6.36 2.30
CA VAL A 213 -5.84 7.43 2.36
C VAL A 213 -5.72 8.25 1.09
N SER A 214 -4.50 8.62 0.70
CA SER A 214 -4.23 9.48 -0.44
C SER A 214 -4.44 8.75 -1.79
N PRO A 215 -5.12 9.37 -2.78
CA PRO A 215 -6.00 10.52 -2.64
C PRO A 215 -7.37 10.09 -2.11
N SER A 216 -7.86 10.76 -1.07
CA SER A 216 -9.27 10.76 -0.66
C SER A 216 -9.88 12.09 -1.08
N THR A 217 -11.09 12.07 -1.63
CA THR A 217 -11.79 13.28 -2.08
C THR A 217 -12.59 13.97 -0.97
N PHE A 218 -12.62 13.39 0.23
CA PHE A 218 -13.34 13.94 1.36
C PHE A 218 -12.40 14.75 2.27
N TYR A 219 -12.65 16.06 2.38
CA TYR A 219 -11.79 16.99 3.13
C TYR A 219 -12.42 17.55 4.42
N ASN A 220 -13.68 17.22 4.71
CA ASN A 220 -14.41 17.68 5.89
C ASN A 220 -14.33 19.21 6.16
N GLY A 221 -14.40 20.02 5.09
CA GLY A 221 -14.33 21.48 5.17
C GLY A 221 -12.91 22.06 5.37
N LEU A 222 -11.87 21.22 5.44
CA LEU A 222 -10.48 21.70 5.44
C LEU A 222 -10.05 22.16 4.04
N PRO A 223 -9.09 23.09 3.93
CA PRO A 223 -8.41 23.37 2.67
C PRO A 223 -7.79 22.10 2.08
N GLN A 224 -7.93 21.89 0.77
CA GLN A 224 -7.47 20.68 0.08
C GLN A 224 -6.01 20.33 0.39
N ASN A 225 -5.10 21.31 0.29
CA ASN A 225 -3.68 21.11 0.57
C ASN A 225 -3.41 20.61 2.00
N THR A 226 -4.23 21.02 2.96
CA THR A 226 -4.12 20.65 4.38
C THR A 226 -4.62 19.23 4.57
N ALA A 227 -5.79 18.91 3.98
CA ALA A 227 -6.34 17.57 4.02
C ALA A 227 -5.40 16.55 3.36
N GLU A 228 -4.91 16.82 2.15
CA GLU A 228 -3.97 15.97 1.41
C GLU A 228 -2.65 15.77 2.19
N ASN A 229 -2.13 16.82 2.85
CA ASN A 229 -0.98 16.67 3.73
C ASN A 229 -1.27 15.69 4.88
N PHE A 230 -2.42 15.80 5.55
CA PHE A 230 -2.81 14.86 6.60
C PHE A 230 -3.02 13.42 6.09
N GLN A 231 -3.59 13.25 4.89
CA GLN A 231 -3.71 11.94 4.25
C GLN A 231 -2.32 11.32 4.03
N ASN A 232 -1.38 12.08 3.46
CA ASN A 232 -0.01 11.62 3.22
C ASN A 232 0.75 11.32 4.52
N ILE A 233 0.55 12.11 5.58
CA ILE A 233 1.16 11.84 6.89
C ILE A 233 0.61 10.53 7.50
N ALA A 234 -0.70 10.31 7.44
CA ALA A 234 -1.31 9.08 7.91
C ALA A 234 -0.79 7.84 7.16
N ASP A 235 -0.63 7.96 5.84
CA ASP A 235 -0.05 6.90 5.00
C ASP A 235 1.41 6.66 5.36
N LEU A 236 2.23 7.71 5.41
CA LEU A 236 3.65 7.61 5.74
C LEU A 236 3.88 6.93 7.09
N VAL A 237 3.16 7.36 8.14
CA VAL A 237 3.35 6.83 9.49
C VAL A 237 2.98 5.35 9.59
N PHE A 238 1.90 4.92 8.92
CA PHE A 238 1.51 3.51 8.93
C PHE A 238 2.45 2.66 8.07
N PHE A 239 2.59 2.99 6.78
CA PHE A 239 3.27 2.13 5.80
C PHE A 239 4.80 2.10 5.91
N ASN A 240 5.42 3.11 6.55
CA ASN A 240 6.88 3.09 6.74
C ASN A 240 7.34 1.99 7.71
N ASN A 241 6.53 1.65 8.72
CA ASN A 241 6.85 0.55 9.64
C ASN A 241 5.60 -0.09 10.28
N PRO A 242 4.80 -0.88 9.52
CA PRO A 242 3.57 -1.48 10.04
C PRO A 242 3.79 -2.39 11.25
N ALA A 243 4.94 -3.05 11.33
CA ALA A 243 5.28 -3.96 12.42
C ALA A 243 5.35 -3.24 13.78
N GLN A 244 5.74 -1.96 13.81
CA GLN A 244 5.76 -1.15 15.03
C GLN A 244 4.37 -0.97 15.65
N TRP A 245 3.32 -1.09 14.84
CA TRP A 245 1.92 -0.92 15.24
C TRP A 245 1.23 -2.26 15.55
N ASN A 246 2.01 -3.34 15.63
CA ASN A 246 1.52 -4.71 15.75
C ASN A 246 0.56 -5.13 14.63
N SER A 247 0.70 -4.52 13.45
CA SER A 247 -0.16 -4.80 12.29
C SER A 247 -0.14 -6.28 11.92
N ASN A 248 -1.33 -6.86 11.76
CA ASN A 248 -1.57 -8.25 11.39
C ASN A 248 -1.08 -9.31 12.40
N LEU A 249 -0.61 -8.91 13.59
CA LEU A 249 -0.02 -9.85 14.55
C LEU A 249 -1.05 -10.59 15.38
N PHE A 250 -2.27 -10.06 15.55
CA PHE A 250 -3.24 -10.58 16.51
C PHE A 250 -4.59 -11.00 15.92
N HIS A 251 -4.76 -10.88 14.62
CA HIS A 251 -5.93 -11.35 13.90
C HIS A 251 -5.53 -12.20 12.68
N LEU A 252 -6.47 -13.01 12.19
CA LEU A 252 -6.34 -13.70 10.91
C LEU A 252 -6.03 -12.65 9.83
N TYR A 253 -5.03 -12.89 9.00
CA TYR A 253 -4.64 -11.98 7.93
C TYR A 253 -4.16 -12.76 6.73
N ALA A 254 -4.69 -12.46 5.55
CA ALA A 254 -4.31 -13.08 4.29
C ALA A 254 -3.40 -12.13 3.49
N ASN A 255 -2.23 -12.60 3.06
CA ASN A 255 -1.37 -11.83 2.16
C ASN A 255 -0.39 -12.74 1.43
N PHE A 256 -0.05 -12.38 0.19
CA PHE A 256 1.07 -12.98 -0.51
C PHE A 256 1.75 -12.00 -1.48
N THR A 257 2.98 -12.36 -1.86
CA THR A 257 3.67 -11.80 -3.04
C THR A 257 3.91 -12.89 -4.07
N ALA A 258 3.99 -12.52 -5.34
CA ALA A 258 4.25 -13.43 -6.45
C ALA A 258 5.48 -12.97 -7.24
N ALA A 259 6.39 -13.92 -7.55
CA ALA A 259 7.53 -13.69 -8.41
C ALA A 259 7.37 -14.51 -9.71
N ILE A 260 7.25 -13.81 -10.83
CA ILE A 260 6.96 -14.39 -12.15
C ILE A 260 8.29 -14.68 -12.87
N ASN A 261 8.44 -15.91 -13.37
CA ASN A 261 9.57 -16.34 -14.20
C ASN A 261 9.04 -17.14 -15.40
N GLY A 262 8.87 -16.46 -16.54
CA GLY A 262 8.17 -17.03 -17.69
C GLY A 262 6.73 -17.38 -17.32
N THR A 263 6.36 -18.66 -17.49
CA THR A 263 5.04 -19.18 -17.13
C THR A 263 4.96 -19.72 -15.69
N THR A 264 6.07 -19.74 -14.96
CA THR A 264 6.14 -20.25 -13.59
C THR A 264 6.10 -19.10 -12.60
N VAL A 265 5.25 -19.21 -11.58
CA VAL A 265 5.11 -18.20 -10.52
C VAL A 265 5.44 -18.83 -9.18
N ASN A 266 6.38 -18.22 -8.47
CA ASN A 266 6.70 -18.55 -7.09
C ASN A 266 5.89 -17.67 -6.16
N PHE A 267 5.05 -18.26 -5.33
CA PHE A 267 4.25 -17.53 -4.35
C PHE A 267 4.87 -17.58 -2.97
N THR A 268 5.00 -16.41 -2.34
CA THR A 268 5.43 -16.29 -0.95
C THR A 268 4.25 -15.86 -0.09
N ASN A 269 3.76 -16.76 0.75
CA ASN A 269 2.76 -16.45 1.76
C ASN A 269 3.34 -15.52 2.85
N HIS A 270 2.62 -14.43 3.14
CA HIS A 270 2.87 -13.52 4.27
C HIS A 270 1.68 -13.48 5.23
N SER A 271 0.75 -14.42 5.12
CA SER A 271 -0.43 -14.54 5.98
C SER A 271 -0.05 -14.83 7.43
N ALA A 272 -0.90 -14.41 8.37
CA ALA A 272 -0.68 -14.56 9.80
C ALA A 272 -1.93 -15.13 10.50
N ASN A 273 -1.70 -15.75 11.67
CA ASN A 273 -2.75 -16.26 12.56
C ASN A 273 -3.79 -17.17 11.87
N PHE A 274 -3.34 -18.18 11.11
CA PHE A 274 -4.22 -19.15 10.47
C PHE A 274 -3.88 -20.59 10.87
N THR A 275 -4.83 -21.51 10.66
CA THR A 275 -4.68 -22.97 10.86
C THR A 275 -4.77 -23.76 9.56
N SER A 276 -5.33 -23.17 8.50
CA SER A 276 -5.40 -23.77 7.16
C SER A 276 -5.28 -22.70 6.08
N ILE A 277 -4.80 -23.09 4.91
CA ILE A 277 -4.53 -22.23 3.76
C ILE A 277 -5.02 -22.92 2.48
N LEU A 278 -5.58 -22.15 1.55
CA LEU A 278 -6.01 -22.61 0.23
C LEU A 278 -5.69 -21.55 -0.81
N TRP A 279 -4.93 -21.96 -1.82
CA TRP A 279 -4.65 -21.19 -3.02
C TRP A 279 -5.65 -21.57 -4.11
N ASN A 280 -6.10 -20.58 -4.87
CA ASN A 280 -6.76 -20.75 -6.15
C ASN A 280 -6.02 -19.87 -7.15
N PHE A 281 -5.43 -20.49 -8.18
CA PHE A 281 -4.56 -19.80 -9.14
C PHE A 281 -5.34 -19.14 -10.28
N GLY A 282 -6.67 -19.21 -10.29
CA GLY A 282 -7.51 -18.57 -11.31
C GLY A 282 -7.55 -19.29 -12.65
N ASP A 283 -6.92 -20.46 -12.77
CA ASP A 283 -6.93 -21.34 -13.96
C ASP A 283 -7.70 -22.66 -13.71
N GLY A 284 -8.40 -22.76 -12.58
CA GLY A 284 -9.13 -23.95 -12.14
C GLY A 284 -8.33 -24.88 -11.23
N THR A 285 -7.04 -24.60 -10.99
CA THR A 285 -6.21 -25.38 -10.07
C THR A 285 -6.07 -24.72 -8.69
N THR A 286 -5.74 -25.54 -7.68
CA THR A 286 -5.64 -25.15 -6.28
C THR A 286 -4.46 -25.83 -5.59
N ASP A 287 -3.95 -25.24 -4.49
CA ASP A 287 -2.89 -25.82 -3.66
C ASP A 287 -3.12 -25.48 -2.17
N THR A 288 -2.56 -26.27 -1.27
CA THR A 288 -2.56 -26.04 0.18
C THR A 288 -1.14 -25.89 0.76
N SER A 289 -0.12 -25.89 -0.09
CA SER A 289 1.27 -25.66 0.29
C SER A 289 1.47 -24.24 0.82
N LEU A 290 2.41 -24.07 1.75
CA LEU A 290 2.66 -22.77 2.38
C LEU A 290 3.23 -21.75 1.39
N HIS A 291 4.13 -22.19 0.52
CA HIS A 291 4.78 -21.37 -0.52
C HIS A 291 4.76 -22.14 -1.84
N PRO A 292 3.63 -22.16 -2.57
CA PRO A 292 3.50 -22.98 -3.76
C PRO A 292 4.28 -22.38 -4.94
N VAL A 293 4.67 -23.25 -5.86
CA VAL A 293 5.17 -22.88 -7.18
C VAL A 293 4.15 -23.39 -8.19
N HIS A 294 3.59 -22.49 -8.99
CA HIS A 294 2.57 -22.83 -9.97
C HIS A 294 3.03 -22.53 -11.39
N GLN A 295 2.74 -23.43 -12.33
CA GLN A 295 3.08 -23.25 -13.74
C GLN A 295 1.81 -23.09 -14.56
N TYR A 296 1.65 -21.92 -15.17
CA TYR A 296 0.55 -21.64 -16.09
C TYR A 296 0.82 -22.23 -17.47
N THR A 297 -0.22 -22.75 -18.11
CA THR A 297 -0.11 -23.36 -19.45
C THR A 297 -0.30 -22.35 -20.58
N SER A 298 -0.80 -21.15 -20.28
CA SER A 298 -1.10 -20.12 -21.27
C SER A 298 -0.79 -18.74 -20.71
N SER A 299 -0.56 -17.78 -21.61
CA SER A 299 -0.50 -16.37 -21.24
C SER A 299 -1.90 -15.86 -20.91
N GLY A 300 -1.98 -14.86 -20.04
CA GLY A 300 -3.25 -14.30 -19.60
C GLY A 300 -3.17 -13.62 -18.24
N ASN A 301 -4.30 -13.04 -17.85
CA ASN A 301 -4.50 -12.47 -16.52
C ASN A 301 -5.22 -13.48 -15.65
N TYR A 302 -4.58 -13.89 -14.56
CA TYR A 302 -5.11 -14.85 -13.61
C TYR A 302 -5.44 -14.15 -12.30
N THR A 303 -6.69 -14.29 -11.84
CA THR A 303 -7.10 -13.77 -10.53
C THR A 303 -6.73 -14.80 -9.48
N VAL A 304 -5.54 -14.64 -8.89
CA VAL A 304 -5.03 -15.54 -7.86
C VAL A 304 -5.61 -15.12 -6.52
N SER A 305 -6.12 -16.08 -5.75
CA SER A 305 -6.60 -15.84 -4.40
C SER A 305 -5.96 -16.79 -3.40
N LEU A 306 -5.69 -16.26 -2.21
CA LEU A 306 -5.24 -16.99 -1.05
C LEU A 306 -6.28 -16.85 0.06
N THR A 307 -6.87 -17.97 0.46
CA THR A 307 -7.81 -18.02 1.59
C THR A 307 -7.16 -18.70 2.77
N VAL A 308 -7.13 -18.01 3.91
CA VAL A 308 -6.68 -18.57 5.18
C VAL A 308 -7.85 -18.66 6.15
N ASN A 309 -7.87 -19.70 6.98
CA ASN A 309 -8.91 -19.88 8.00
C ASN A 309 -8.32 -20.08 9.38
N LYS A 310 -9.04 -19.62 10.41
CA LYS A 310 -8.80 -19.92 11.82
C LYS A 310 -10.12 -19.97 12.54
N ASN A 311 -10.42 -21.10 13.19
CA ASN A 311 -11.71 -21.34 13.82
C ASN A 311 -12.86 -21.11 12.81
N SER A 312 -13.83 -20.26 13.13
CA SER A 312 -14.94 -19.86 12.25
C SER A 312 -14.61 -18.66 11.36
N CYS A 313 -13.37 -18.16 11.36
CA CYS A 313 -12.96 -16.98 10.60
C CYS A 313 -12.24 -17.39 9.33
N SER A 314 -12.50 -16.64 8.26
CA SER A 314 -11.87 -16.79 6.95
C SER A 314 -11.48 -15.41 6.43
N GLU A 315 -10.30 -15.30 5.82
CA GLU A 315 -9.85 -14.10 5.13
C GLU A 315 -9.25 -14.50 3.78
N THR A 316 -9.61 -13.76 2.73
CA THR A 316 -9.14 -14.00 1.37
C THR A 316 -8.43 -12.76 0.84
N PHE A 317 -7.19 -12.94 0.38
CA PHE A 317 -6.45 -11.93 -0.37
C PHE A 317 -6.41 -12.31 -1.84
N THR A 318 -6.61 -11.33 -2.73
CA THR A 318 -6.68 -11.56 -4.18
C THR A 318 -5.77 -10.60 -4.91
N GLN A 319 -5.03 -11.11 -5.90
CA GLN A 319 -4.16 -10.34 -6.77
C GLN A 319 -4.29 -10.84 -8.22
N ILE A 320 -4.32 -9.92 -9.18
CA ILE A 320 -4.22 -10.27 -10.61
C ILE A 320 -2.74 -10.49 -10.95
N ILE A 321 -2.43 -11.67 -11.47
CA ILE A 321 -1.11 -12.03 -11.98
C ILE A 321 -1.17 -12.11 -13.51
N THR A 322 -0.35 -11.32 -14.19
CA THR A 322 -0.25 -11.32 -15.65
C THR A 322 0.90 -12.22 -16.09
N ILE A 323 0.57 -13.31 -16.77
CA ILE A 323 1.52 -14.22 -17.40
C ILE A 323 1.69 -13.79 -18.85
N GLY A 324 2.89 -13.36 -19.21
CA GLY A 324 3.24 -13.05 -20.60
C GLY A 324 3.32 -14.33 -21.45
N SER A 325 3.18 -14.19 -22.77
CA SER A 325 3.80 -15.17 -23.66
C SER A 325 5.29 -15.18 -23.36
N LEU A 326 5.94 -16.34 -23.42
CA LEU A 326 7.39 -16.39 -23.54
C LEU A 326 7.76 -15.71 -24.86
N GLU A 327 7.80 -14.38 -24.87
CA GLU A 327 8.69 -13.69 -25.80
C GLU A 327 10.07 -14.11 -25.35
N THR A 328 10.79 -14.75 -26.27
CA THR A 328 12.18 -15.10 -26.12
C THR A 328 12.88 -13.97 -25.39
N THR A 329 13.44 -14.26 -24.21
CA THR A 329 14.45 -13.41 -23.61
C THR A 329 15.45 -13.10 -24.70
N ASP A 330 15.41 -11.88 -25.25
CA ASP A 330 16.54 -11.34 -25.98
C ASP A 330 17.66 -11.34 -24.96
N LEU A 331 18.51 -12.38 -25.05
CA LEU A 331 19.86 -12.30 -24.54
C LEU A 331 20.38 -10.96 -25.03
N ASN A 332 21.00 -10.20 -24.15
CA ASN A 332 21.65 -8.94 -24.46
C ASN A 332 22.76 -9.20 -25.50
N VAL A 333 22.38 -9.35 -26.77
CA VAL A 333 23.27 -9.47 -27.91
C VAL A 333 23.79 -8.06 -28.11
N GLN A 334 24.91 -7.77 -27.45
CA GLN A 334 25.72 -6.62 -27.83
C GLN A 334 26.00 -6.75 -29.34
N PRO A 335 25.56 -5.78 -30.17
CA PRO A 335 25.75 -5.87 -31.61
C PRO A 335 27.24 -6.09 -31.92
N GLU A 336 27.53 -6.94 -32.90
CA GLU A 336 28.93 -7.17 -33.33
C GLU A 336 29.58 -5.87 -33.84
N LEU A 337 28.76 -4.95 -34.35
CA LEU A 337 29.12 -3.62 -34.80
C LEU A 337 28.05 -2.60 -34.36
N THR A 338 28.48 -1.48 -33.79
CA THR A 338 27.63 -0.32 -33.49
C THR A 338 28.10 0.90 -34.28
N PHE A 339 27.14 1.63 -34.85
CA PHE A 339 27.36 2.86 -35.61
C PHE A 339 26.37 3.92 -35.16
N TYR A 340 26.84 5.06 -34.64
CA TYR A 340 25.96 6.11 -34.14
C TYR A 340 26.63 7.49 -34.10
N PRO A 341 25.88 8.60 -34.20
CA PRO A 341 24.48 8.65 -34.60
C PRO A 341 24.32 8.37 -36.11
N ASN A 342 23.18 7.79 -36.48
CA ASN A 342 22.70 7.71 -37.86
C ASN A 342 21.23 8.13 -37.86
N PRO A 343 20.84 9.29 -38.43
CA PRO A 343 21.65 10.15 -39.29
C PRO A 343 22.76 10.94 -38.55
N VAL A 344 23.92 11.11 -39.21
CA VAL A 344 25.09 11.86 -38.74
C VAL A 344 24.98 13.34 -39.13
N ALA A 345 25.33 14.23 -38.20
CA ALA A 345 25.42 15.67 -38.47
C ALA A 345 26.85 16.07 -38.85
N GLU A 346 27.83 15.69 -38.02
CA GLU A 346 29.24 15.99 -38.24
C GLU A 346 30.10 14.77 -37.96
N ILE A 347 30.02 14.19 -36.74
CA ILE A 347 30.84 13.03 -36.36
C ILE A 347 29.96 11.83 -36.09
N CYS A 348 30.35 10.65 -36.59
CA CYS A 348 29.82 9.36 -36.16
C CYS A 348 30.91 8.50 -35.50
N TYR A 349 30.47 7.61 -34.63
CA TYR A 349 31.29 6.66 -33.89
C TYR A 349 31.00 5.25 -34.38
N ILE A 350 32.06 4.47 -34.51
CA ILE A 350 32.03 3.07 -34.87
C ILE A 350 32.70 2.29 -33.75
N LYS A 351 32.01 1.27 -33.22
CA LYS A 351 32.62 0.29 -32.30
C LYS A 351 32.31 -1.11 -32.77
N SER A 352 33.32 -1.96 -32.84
CA SER A 352 33.21 -3.37 -33.23
C SER A 352 33.83 -4.28 -32.17
N LYS A 353 33.42 -5.54 -32.15
CA LYS A 353 34.08 -6.61 -31.39
C LYS A 353 35.40 -7.07 -32.04
N GLU A 354 35.59 -6.81 -33.33
CA GLU A 354 36.81 -7.15 -34.07
C GLU A 354 37.63 -5.90 -34.40
N LYS A 355 38.96 -6.08 -34.55
CA LYS A 355 39.83 -4.97 -34.96
C LYS A 355 39.53 -4.57 -36.38
N ILE A 356 39.14 -3.31 -36.56
CA ILE A 356 38.93 -2.69 -37.84
C ILE A 356 40.28 -2.41 -38.49
N LYS A 357 40.51 -2.98 -39.68
CA LYS A 357 41.73 -2.80 -40.48
C LYS A 357 41.60 -1.61 -41.43
N THR A 358 40.48 -1.51 -42.13
CA THR A 358 40.22 -0.49 -43.15
C THR A 358 38.76 -0.06 -43.12
N ILE A 359 38.51 1.23 -43.32
CA ILE A 359 37.17 1.77 -43.58
C ILE A 359 37.19 2.53 -44.90
N ILE A 360 36.17 2.32 -45.74
CA ILE A 360 36.00 3.01 -47.02
C ILE A 360 34.61 3.63 -47.09
N LEU A 361 34.52 4.91 -47.47
CA LEU A 361 33.26 5.61 -47.68
C LEU A 361 32.96 5.72 -49.17
N TYR A 362 31.72 5.43 -49.55
CA TYR A 362 31.21 5.52 -50.91
C TYR A 362 29.97 6.41 -50.97
N ASP A 363 29.78 7.10 -52.10
CA ASP A 363 28.47 7.65 -52.45
C ASP A 363 27.49 6.54 -52.91
N MET A 364 26.23 6.91 -53.15
CA MET A 364 25.21 5.96 -53.64
C MET A 364 25.46 5.47 -55.07
N ALA A 365 26.36 6.10 -55.83
CA ALA A 365 26.82 5.63 -57.13
C ALA A 365 28.05 4.69 -57.02
N GLN A 366 28.41 4.27 -55.81
CA GLN A 366 29.56 3.42 -55.48
C GLN A 366 30.93 4.04 -55.81
N ARG A 367 31.01 5.37 -55.96
CA ARG A 367 32.30 6.05 -56.09
C ARG A 367 32.93 6.19 -54.71
N GLN A 368 34.20 5.79 -54.59
CA GLN A 368 34.95 5.91 -53.34
C GLN A 368 35.24 7.39 -53.07
N LEU A 369 34.83 7.88 -51.89
CA LEU A 369 35.03 9.25 -51.44
C LEU A 369 36.21 9.37 -50.46
N ALA A 370 36.36 8.39 -49.56
CA ALA A 370 37.43 8.36 -48.56
C ALA A 370 37.85 6.93 -48.23
N ASN A 371 39.09 6.77 -47.75
CA ASN A 371 39.66 5.47 -47.41
C ASN A 371 40.66 5.60 -46.25
N TRP A 372 40.30 5.05 -45.09
CA TRP A 372 41.11 5.01 -43.89
C TRP A 372 41.72 3.60 -43.74
N LYS A 373 43.03 3.47 -43.95
CA LYS A 373 43.76 2.19 -43.90
C LYS A 373 44.62 2.08 -42.64
N ASN A 374 45.04 0.85 -42.31
CA ASN A 374 45.96 0.54 -41.20
C ASN A 374 45.44 1.04 -39.84
N LEU A 375 44.13 0.91 -39.60
CA LEU A 375 43.47 1.43 -38.40
C LEU A 375 43.79 0.58 -37.15
N HIS A 376 43.65 -0.74 -37.24
CA HIS A 376 43.95 -1.71 -36.17
C HIS A 376 43.30 -1.39 -34.80
N VAL A 377 42.07 -0.85 -34.80
CA VAL A 377 41.33 -0.41 -33.60
C VAL A 377 39.95 -1.06 -33.50
N TYR A 378 39.43 -1.19 -32.27
CA TYR A 378 38.04 -1.61 -32.02
C TYR A 378 37.05 -0.45 -32.14
N ASN A 379 37.50 0.78 -31.89
CA ASN A 379 36.67 1.97 -31.84
C ASN A 379 37.30 3.08 -32.68
N THR A 380 36.51 3.77 -33.49
CA THR A 380 36.98 4.94 -34.23
C THR A 380 35.82 5.92 -34.46
N GLN A 381 36.15 7.11 -34.94
CA GLN A 381 35.19 8.11 -35.37
C GLN A 381 35.46 8.54 -36.81
N ILE A 382 34.41 8.88 -37.54
CA ILE A 382 34.49 9.41 -38.90
C ILE A 382 33.87 10.79 -38.90
N ASP A 383 34.60 11.73 -39.47
CA ASP A 383 34.17 13.09 -39.69
C ASP A 383 33.49 13.21 -41.05
N PHE A 384 32.23 13.61 -41.02
CA PHE A 384 31.37 13.90 -42.15
C PHE A 384 31.24 15.43 -42.39
N PHE A 385 32.02 16.27 -41.70
CA PHE A 385 32.09 17.69 -41.97
C PHE A 385 32.48 17.94 -43.44
N GLY A 386 31.63 18.66 -44.17
CA GLY A 386 31.82 18.97 -45.59
C GLY A 386 31.22 17.96 -46.57
N TYR A 387 30.65 16.84 -46.12
CA TYR A 387 29.86 15.96 -46.99
C TYR A 387 28.46 16.54 -47.21
N THR A 388 27.92 16.40 -48.43
CA THR A 388 26.58 16.90 -48.74
C THR A 388 25.50 16.06 -48.05
N LYS A 389 24.35 16.67 -47.75
CA LYS A 389 23.21 15.94 -47.19
C LYS A 389 22.79 14.81 -48.13
N GLY A 390 22.62 13.61 -47.60
CA GLY A 390 22.33 12.44 -48.44
C GLY A 390 22.69 11.11 -47.80
N ALA A 391 22.50 10.02 -48.55
CA ALA A 391 22.89 8.68 -48.14
C ALA A 391 24.28 8.32 -48.66
N TYR A 392 25.03 7.56 -47.85
CA TYR A 392 26.35 7.05 -48.15
C TYR A 392 26.46 5.59 -47.70
N ILE A 393 27.45 4.86 -48.22
CA ILE A 393 27.78 3.52 -47.76
C ILE A 393 29.19 3.52 -47.17
N ILE A 394 29.32 3.03 -45.94
CA ILE A 394 30.62 2.71 -45.34
C ILE A 394 30.85 1.21 -45.50
N SER A 395 31.98 0.81 -46.06
CA SER A 395 32.50 -0.56 -45.97
C SER A 395 33.58 -0.64 -44.88
N ILE A 396 33.44 -1.58 -43.96
CA ILE A 396 34.40 -1.87 -42.90
C ILE A 396 35.04 -3.22 -43.19
N PHE A 397 36.36 -3.28 -43.14
CA PHE A 397 37.15 -4.50 -43.30
C PHE A 397 37.90 -4.78 -42.01
N TYR A 398 37.80 -6.01 -41.52
CA TYR A 398 38.43 -6.45 -40.28
C TYR A 398 39.77 -7.15 -40.53
N GLU A 399 40.54 -7.39 -39.46
CA GLU A 399 41.78 -8.18 -39.54
C GLU A 399 41.55 -9.64 -39.89
N SER A 400 40.38 -10.19 -39.55
CA SER A 400 39.88 -11.53 -39.93
C SER A 400 39.68 -11.69 -41.45
N ASN A 401 39.68 -10.57 -42.20
CA ASN A 401 39.26 -10.42 -43.59
C ASN A 401 37.74 -10.44 -43.82
N ASP A 402 36.95 -10.41 -42.75
CA ASP A 402 35.52 -10.17 -42.85
C ASP A 402 35.21 -8.72 -43.27
N LYS A 403 34.03 -8.52 -43.86
CA LYS A 403 33.57 -7.24 -44.38
C LYS A 403 32.12 -6.97 -44.00
N GLU A 404 31.85 -5.78 -43.49
CA GLU A 404 30.51 -5.26 -43.25
C GLU A 404 30.25 -3.96 -44.02
N ASN A 405 28.98 -3.68 -44.33
CA ASN A 405 28.56 -2.43 -44.96
C ASN A 405 27.45 -1.76 -44.16
N ILE A 406 27.59 -0.46 -43.89
CA ILE A 406 26.59 0.35 -43.20
C ILE A 406 26.10 1.45 -44.13
N LYS A 407 24.77 1.62 -44.22
CA LYS A 407 24.17 2.80 -44.84
C LYS A 407 24.12 3.95 -43.83
N VAL A 408 24.72 5.09 -44.18
CA VAL A 408 24.77 6.29 -43.36
C VAL A 408 23.96 7.39 -44.01
N LEU A 409 23.20 8.14 -43.21
CA LEU A 409 22.46 9.32 -43.63
C LEU A 409 23.15 10.56 -43.05
N VAL A 410 23.58 11.49 -43.90
CA VAL A 410 24.15 12.80 -43.50
C VAL A 410 23.03 13.84 -43.54
N LYS A 411 22.84 14.56 -42.42
CA LYS A 411 21.70 15.46 -42.18
C LYS A 411 21.90 16.91 -42.55
#